data_AF-A0A1S3WMR0-F1
#
_entry.id   AF-A0A1S3WMR0-F1
#
_cell.length_a   1.000
_cell.length_b   1.000
_cell.length_c   1.000
_cell.angle_alpha   90.00
_cell.angle_beta   90.00
_cell.angle_gamma   90.00
#
_symmetry.space_group_name_H-M   'P 1'
#
loop_
_entity.id
_entity.type
_entity.pdbx_description
1 polymer ?
#
loop_
_entity_poly.entity_id
_entity_poly.type
_entity_poly.pdbx_seq_one_letter_code
_entity_poly.pdbx_strand_id
1 'polypeptide(L)'
;MRELFLCSNVLFISNTKYEDRFKIKYSVPLETLWVSDCLEKTGRANSRARRSLVLGWPNCSIVISFYSLRDKEEWLFCLHSFIKLAKNKAQPENTSLDTIIEDSEDYTFVSTFKIKNETPSS
;
A
#
# COMPACT_ATOMS: atom_id res chain seq x y z
N MET A 1 -11.25 4.47 -13.82
CA MET A 1 -10.07 4.85 -13.00
C MET A 1 -9.79 3.69 -12.04
N ARG A 2 -8.58 3.56 -11.47
CA ARG A 2 -8.31 2.52 -10.46
C ARG A 2 -7.98 3.22 -9.16
N GLU A 3 -8.65 2.82 -8.09
CA GLU A 3 -8.38 3.34 -6.76
C GLU A 3 -7.72 2.23 -5.93
N LEU A 4 -6.73 2.61 -5.16
CA LEU A 4 -5.99 1.71 -4.28
C LEU A 4 -6.33 2.07 -2.85
N PHE A 5 -6.62 1.06 -2.04
CA PHE A 5 -6.84 1.20 -0.60
C PHE A 5 -5.89 0.26 0.10
N LEU A 6 -4.97 0.83 0.87
CA LEU A 6 -3.99 0.09 1.66
C LEU A 6 -4.50 -0.02 3.10
N CYS A 7 -4.79 -1.24 3.53
CA CYS A 7 -5.10 -1.58 4.91
C CYS A 7 -3.87 -2.22 5.57
N SER A 8 -3.94 -2.45 6.89
CA SER A 8 -2.81 -2.97 7.68
C SER A 8 -2.29 -4.34 7.23
N ASN A 9 -3.13 -5.17 6.61
CA ASN A 9 -2.82 -6.53 6.19
C ASN A 9 -3.22 -6.85 4.73
N VAL A 10 -4.01 -6.00 4.09
CA VAL A 10 -4.57 -6.24 2.75
C VAL A 10 -4.49 -4.97 1.89
N LEU A 11 -4.15 -5.14 0.62
CA LEU A 11 -4.31 -4.13 -0.42
C LEU A 11 -5.57 -4.43 -1.24
N PHE A 12 -6.50 -3.47 -1.27
CA PHE A 12 -7.65 -3.51 -2.17
C PHE A 12 -7.39 -2.66 -3.40
N ILE A 13 -7.71 -3.20 -4.57
CA ILE A 13 -7.62 -2.51 -5.85
C ILE A 13 -9.03 -2.49 -6.45
N SER A 14 -9.62 -1.31 -6.56
CA SER A 14 -10.92 -1.13 -7.21
C SER A 14 -10.74 -0.81 -8.70
N ASN A 15 -11.79 -1.07 -9.48
CA ASN A 15 -11.90 -0.52 -10.82
C ASN A 15 -13.21 0.24 -10.92
N THR A 16 -13.13 1.57 -10.95
CA THR A 16 -14.28 2.40 -11.30
C THR A 16 -14.43 2.34 -12.81
N LYS A 17 -15.38 1.54 -13.28
CA LYS A 17 -15.95 1.74 -14.62
C LYS A 17 -16.92 2.93 -14.54
N TYR A 18 -17.24 3.52 -15.69
CA TYR A 18 -18.07 4.72 -15.84
C TYR A 18 -19.50 4.65 -15.24
N GLU A 19 -19.90 3.53 -14.66
CA GLU A 19 -21.14 3.39 -13.91
C GLU A 19 -20.82 3.42 -12.42
N ASP A 20 -21.65 4.13 -11.65
CA ASP A 20 -21.54 4.60 -10.26
C ASP A 20 -21.39 3.51 -9.17
N ARG A 21 -20.76 2.38 -9.49
CA ARG A 21 -20.58 1.22 -8.62
C ARG A 21 -19.11 0.97 -8.40
N PHE A 22 -18.62 1.37 -7.24
CA PHE A 22 -17.33 0.97 -6.70
C PHE A 22 -17.27 -0.56 -6.58
N LYS A 23 -16.48 -1.23 -7.43
CA LYS A 23 -16.26 -2.67 -7.38
C LYS A 23 -14.81 -2.97 -7.06
N ILE A 24 -14.57 -3.65 -5.93
CA ILE A 24 -13.26 -4.22 -5.60
C ILE A 24 -12.94 -5.27 -6.66
N LYS A 25 -11.82 -5.07 -7.35
CA LYS A 25 -11.32 -5.99 -8.39
C LYS A 25 -10.36 -7.01 -7.79
N TYR A 26 -9.50 -6.57 -6.88
CA TYR A 26 -8.55 -7.44 -6.19
C TYR A 26 -8.51 -7.11 -4.71
N SER A 27 -8.37 -8.15 -3.89
CA SER A 27 -8.08 -8.11 -2.46
C SER A 27 -6.83 -8.96 -2.26
N VAL A 28 -5.70 -8.33 -1.96
CA VAL A 28 -4.39 -8.98 -1.97
C VAL A 28 -3.76 -8.89 -0.58
N PRO A 29 -3.50 -10.02 0.10
CA PRO A 29 -2.76 -10.04 1.36
C PRO A 29 -1.35 -9.49 1.18
N LEU A 30 -0.92 -8.58 2.06
CA LEU A 30 0.38 -7.91 1.97
C LEU A 30 1.57 -8.87 2.10
N GLU A 31 1.38 -9.98 2.80
CA GLU A 31 2.39 -11.05 2.94
C GLU A 31 2.79 -11.64 1.59
N THR A 32 1.81 -11.74 0.67
CA THR A 32 1.99 -12.29 -0.68
C THR A 32 2.35 -11.23 -1.71
N LEU A 33 2.17 -9.96 -1.35
CA LEU A 33 2.38 -8.83 -2.24
C LEU A 33 3.88 -8.52 -2.36
N TRP A 34 4.27 -8.14 -3.56
CA TRP A 34 5.55 -7.52 -3.87
C TRP A 34 5.33 -6.33 -4.79
N VAL A 35 6.23 -5.35 -4.71
CA VAL A 35 6.21 -4.13 -5.50
C VAL A 35 7.55 -3.97 -6.20
N SER A 36 7.50 -3.51 -7.44
CA SER A 36 8.69 -3.18 -8.24
C SER A 36 8.47 -1.85 -8.96
N ASP A 37 9.54 -1.06 -9.06
CA ASP A 37 9.54 0.18 -9.81
C ASP A 37 9.66 -0.11 -11.32
N CYS A 38 8.88 0.60 -12.16
CA CYS A 38 8.97 0.48 -13.61
C CYS A 38 10.20 1.21 -14.22
N LEU A 39 11.23 1.52 -13.40
CA LEU A 39 12.41 2.25 -13.85
C LEU A 39 13.20 1.39 -14.87
N GLU A 40 13.16 1.77 -16.14
CA GLU A 40 14.01 1.15 -17.16
C GLU A 40 15.48 1.47 -16.88
N LYS A 41 16.32 0.42 -16.80
CA LYS A 41 17.80 0.51 -16.73
C LYS A 41 18.44 1.19 -17.95
N THR A 42 17.64 1.56 -18.94
CA THR A 42 18.00 1.93 -20.30
C THR A 42 17.68 3.40 -20.61
N GLY A 43 17.93 4.34 -19.69
CA GLY A 43 18.09 5.79 -19.97
C GLY A 43 16.92 6.57 -20.62
N ARG A 44 15.87 5.93 -21.13
CA ARG A 44 14.74 6.50 -21.86
C ARG A 44 13.40 6.00 -21.33
N ALA A 45 13.27 5.85 -20.01
CA ALA A 45 11.97 5.59 -19.41
C ALA A 45 11.00 6.73 -19.77
N ASN A 46 9.93 6.40 -20.48
CA ASN A 46 8.86 7.37 -20.79
C ASN A 46 8.27 7.96 -19.49
N SER A 47 7.71 9.17 -19.55
CA SER A 47 7.22 9.90 -18.37
C SER A 47 6.10 9.16 -17.61
N ARG A 48 5.47 8.19 -18.25
CA ARG A 48 4.45 7.31 -17.67
C ARG A 48 5.07 6.16 -16.88
N ALA A 49 6.11 5.51 -17.41
CA ALA A 49 6.85 4.43 -16.75
C ALA A 49 7.51 4.94 -15.46
N ARG A 50 8.07 6.15 -15.48
CA ARG A 50 8.63 6.79 -14.27
C ARG A 50 7.62 6.97 -13.13
N ARG A 51 6.35 7.17 -13.48
CA ARG A 51 5.22 7.30 -12.53
C ARG A 51 4.42 6.01 -12.43
N SER A 52 5.00 4.86 -12.73
CA SER A 52 4.31 3.59 -12.65
C SER A 52 5.02 2.61 -11.74
N LEU A 53 4.24 1.75 -11.09
CA LEU A 53 4.71 0.64 -10.28
C LEU A 53 4.11 -0.66 -10.80
N VAL A 54 4.85 -1.74 -10.68
CA VAL A 54 4.35 -3.10 -10.82
C VAL A 54 3.98 -3.61 -9.42
N LEU A 55 2.72 -3.97 -9.23
CA LEU A 55 2.26 -4.72 -8.06
C LEU A 55 2.04 -6.17 -8.45
N GLY A 56 2.60 -7.11 -7.70
CA GLY A 56 2.45 -8.52 -7.99
C GLY A 56 2.24 -9.37 -6.75
N TRP A 57 1.62 -10.51 -6.95
CA TRP A 57 1.35 -11.57 -5.98
C TRP A 57 1.34 -12.91 -6.75
N PRO A 58 1.25 -14.08 -6.10
CA PRO A 58 1.64 -15.36 -6.70
C PRO A 58 1.07 -15.64 -8.11
N ASN A 59 -0.21 -15.31 -8.33
CA ASN A 59 -0.91 -15.68 -9.55
C ASN A 59 -1.12 -14.52 -10.52
N CYS A 60 -0.82 -13.28 -10.13
CA CYS A 60 -1.16 -12.10 -10.92
C CYS A 60 -0.20 -10.94 -10.63
N SER A 61 0.03 -10.12 -11.65
CA SER A 61 0.66 -8.81 -11.49
C SER A 61 -0.10 -7.77 -12.30
N ILE A 62 -0.06 -6.53 -11.84
CA ILE A 62 -0.65 -5.38 -12.51
C ILE A 62 0.30 -4.20 -12.49
N VAL A 63 0.25 -3.39 -13.53
CA VAL A 63 0.90 -2.09 -13.56
C VAL A 63 -0.10 -1.03 -13.13
N ILE A 64 0.35 -0.11 -12.28
CA ILE A 64 -0.40 1.03 -11.79
C ILE A 64 0.37 2.28 -12.16
N SER A 65 -0.30 3.20 -12.86
CA SER A 65 0.26 4.52 -13.19
C SER A 65 -0.37 5.57 -12.29
N PHE A 66 0.46 6.44 -11.74
CA PHE A 66 0.08 7.52 -10.82
C PHE A 66 0.00 8.86 -11.53
N TYR A 67 -0.79 9.79 -10.96
CA TYR A 67 -0.94 11.14 -11.48
C TYR A 67 0.32 11.98 -11.34
N SER A 68 1.11 11.78 -10.29
CA SER A 68 2.41 12.44 -10.13
C SER A 68 3.51 11.45 -9.72
N LEU A 69 4.77 11.87 -9.88
CA LEU A 69 5.91 11.09 -9.38
C LEU A 69 5.91 11.02 -7.86
N ARG A 70 5.53 12.12 -7.20
CA ARG A 70 5.38 12.20 -5.76
C ARG A 70 4.37 11.18 -5.23
N ASP A 71 3.18 11.12 -5.84
CA ASP A 71 2.17 10.12 -5.44
C ASP A 71 2.73 8.71 -5.58
N LYS A 72 3.44 8.43 -6.68
CA LYS A 72 4.09 7.13 -6.90
C LYS A 72 5.12 6.82 -5.81
N GLU A 73 5.95 7.78 -5.41
CA GLU A 73 6.98 7.60 -4.38
C GLU A 73 6.38 7.41 -2.98
N GLU A 74 5.36 8.19 -2.62
CA GLU A 74 4.63 8.02 -1.36
C GLU A 74 3.97 6.63 -1.29
N TRP A 75 3.32 6.19 -2.38
CA TRP A 75 2.75 4.85 -2.47
C TRP A 75 3.81 3.75 -2.40
N LEU A 76 4.96 3.92 -3.07
CA LEU A 76 6.06 2.96 -3.03
C LEU A 76 6.58 2.80 -1.59
N PHE A 77 6.80 3.91 -0.89
CA PHE A 77 7.25 3.91 0.50
C PHE A 77 6.26 3.21 1.43
N CYS A 78 4.97 3.55 1.33
CA CYS A 78 3.92 2.91 2.12
C CYS A 78 3.86 1.41 1.85
N LEU A 79 3.81 0.99 0.57
CA LEU A 79 3.75 -0.42 0.21
C LEU A 79 4.93 -1.20 0.76
N HIS A 80 6.16 -0.70 0.61
CA HIS A 80 7.33 -1.37 1.18
C HIS A 80 7.25 -1.52 2.70
N SER A 81 6.83 -0.46 3.40
CA SER A 81 6.73 -0.45 4.86
C SER A 81 5.68 -1.46 5.35
N PHE A 82 4.48 -1.43 4.77
CA PHE A 82 3.39 -2.32 5.16
C PHE A 82 3.64 -3.79 4.76
N ILE A 83 4.22 -4.06 3.59
CA ILE A 83 4.62 -5.42 3.19
C ILE A 83 5.67 -5.98 4.14
N LYS A 84 6.67 -5.17 4.52
CA LYS A 84 7.71 -5.58 5.48
C LYS A 84 7.09 -5.92 6.84
N LEU A 85 6.20 -5.08 7.35
CA LEU A 85 5.49 -5.33 8.61
C LEU A 85 4.66 -6.62 8.55
N ALA A 86 3.93 -6.86 7.47
CA ALA A 86 3.12 -8.05 7.29
C ALA A 86 3.99 -9.33 7.25
N LYS A 87 5.10 -9.29 6.50
CA LYS A 87 6.03 -10.43 6.39
C LYS A 87 6.75 -10.75 7.70
N ASN A 88 7.08 -9.73 8.50
CA ASN A 88 7.68 -9.95 9.82
C ASN A 88 6.71 -10.61 10.79
N LYS A 89 5.42 -10.24 10.76
CA LYS A 89 4.38 -10.87 11.59
C LYS A 89 4.05 -12.31 11.19
N ALA A 90 4.21 -12.65 9.91
CA ALA A 90 3.91 -13.98 9.38
C ALA A 90 5.03 -15.01 9.60
N GLN A 91 6.23 -14.58 9.99
CA GLN A 91 7.31 -15.49 10.36
C GLN A 91 7.03 -16.00 11.78
N PRO A 92 6.85 -17.32 12.00
CA PRO A 92 6.87 -17.86 13.36
C PRO A 92 8.26 -17.59 13.91
N GLU A 93 8.29 -16.82 14.99
CA GLU A 93 9.50 -16.47 15.71
C GLU A 93 10.11 -17.76 16.25
N ASN A 94 11.06 -18.35 15.53
CA ASN A 94 11.78 -19.51 16.03
C ASN A 94 12.71 -19.05 17.16
N THR A 95 12.18 -19.16 18.38
CA THR A 95 12.86 -19.38 19.67
C THR A 95 13.73 -18.25 20.21
N SER A 96 13.20 -17.57 21.23
CA SER A 96 13.63 -17.83 22.61
C SER A 96 12.43 -17.73 23.55
N LEU A 97 12.18 -18.80 24.31
CA LEU A 97 11.41 -18.76 25.54
C LEU A 97 12.11 -17.76 26.48
N ASP A 98 11.41 -16.75 26.99
CA ASP A 98 11.49 -16.38 28.41
C ASP A 98 10.43 -15.32 28.79
N THR A 99 9.53 -15.77 29.68
CA THR A 99 8.73 -15.06 30.68
C THR A 99 7.87 -13.84 30.33
N ILE A 100 6.58 -14.03 30.67
CA ILE A 100 5.48 -13.06 30.75
C ILE A 100 5.89 -11.81 31.54
N ILE A 101 5.58 -10.63 30.99
CA ILE A 101 5.03 -9.50 31.77
C ILE A 101 3.82 -8.96 31.01
N GLU A 102 2.68 -9.08 31.66
CA GLU A 102 1.37 -8.51 31.36
C GLU A 102 1.40 -6.99 31.57
N ASP A 103 1.04 -6.19 30.56
CA ASP A 103 0.03 -5.13 30.76
C ASP A 103 -0.63 -4.67 29.45
N SER A 104 -1.89 -4.32 29.62
CA SER A 104 -2.99 -3.95 28.75
C SER A 104 -2.72 -2.81 27.75
N GLU A 105 -3.17 -3.00 26.50
CA GLU A 105 -4.19 -2.21 25.77
C GLU A 105 -3.95 -2.16 24.24
N ASP A 106 -5.00 -2.53 23.52
CA ASP A 106 -5.14 -2.61 22.06
C ASP A 106 -4.78 -1.28 21.36
N TYR A 107 -3.71 -1.26 20.56
CA TYR A 107 -3.41 -0.14 19.66
C TYR A 107 -3.76 -0.48 18.21
N THR A 108 -5.05 -0.48 17.88
CA THR A 108 -5.49 -0.28 16.49
C THR A 108 -5.27 1.18 16.10
N PHE A 109 -4.16 1.46 15.40
CA PHE A 109 -3.90 2.77 14.84
C PHE A 109 -4.67 2.96 13.53
N VAL A 110 -5.83 3.62 13.60
CA VAL A 110 -6.60 4.09 12.44
C VAL A 110 -6.35 5.59 12.30
N SER A 111 -5.39 5.99 11.46
CA SER A 111 -5.22 7.40 11.11
C SER A 111 -6.29 7.81 10.11
N THR A 112 -7.32 8.51 10.59
CA THR A 112 -8.31 9.21 9.76
C THR A 112 -7.95 10.69 9.70
N PHE A 113 -7.38 11.15 8.59
CA PHE A 113 -7.11 12.58 8.40
C PHE A 113 -8.41 13.28 7.98
N LYS A 114 -9.05 14.00 8.91
CA LYS A 114 -10.12 14.96 8.61
C LYS A 114 -9.51 16.33 8.36
N ILE A 115 -9.56 16.78 7.12
CA ILE A 115 -9.24 18.16 6.74
C ILE A 115 -10.49 19.00 7.02
N LYS A 116 -10.35 20.08 7.80
CA LYS A 116 -11.37 21.13 7.88
C LYS A 116 -10.70 22.49 7.74
N ASN A 117 -11.16 23.25 6.74
CA ASN A 117 -10.62 24.52 6.29
C ASN A 117 -10.59 25.61 7.36
N GLU A 118 -9.58 26.47 7.20
CA GLU A 118 -9.31 27.71 7.92
C GLU A 118 -10.47 28.72 7.86
N THR A 119 -10.52 29.64 8.82
CA THR A 119 -10.76 31.06 8.53
C THR A 119 -10.11 31.94 9.61
N PRO A 120 -9.54 33.11 9.25
CA PRO A 120 -8.54 33.82 10.03
C PRO A 120 -9.10 34.95 10.93
N SER A 121 -8.27 35.36 11.88
CA SER A 121 -8.16 36.68 12.54
C SER A 121 -9.38 37.31 13.21
N SER A 122 -9.23 37.68 14.49
CA SER A 122 -9.15 39.09 14.92
C SER A 122 -8.35 39.18 16.21
#